data_AF-A0A3D1S2V5-F1
#
_entry.id   AF-A0A3D1S2V5-F1
#
_cell.length_a   1.000
_cell.length_b   1.000
_cell.length_c   1.000
_cell.angle_alpha   90.00
_cell.angle_beta   90.00
_cell.angle_gamma   90.00
#
_symmetry.space_group_name_H-M   'P 1'
#
loop_
_entity.id
_entity.type
_entity.pdbx_description
1 polymer ?
#
loop_
_entity_poly.entity_id
_entity_poly.type
_entity_poly.pdbx_seq_one_letter_code
_entity_poly.pdbx_strand_id
1 'polypeptide(L)'
;MQHPLRISITCIAFAVLTACQATTQNSGQDSLQNSGKSITPIADATVAKGSAPHFTANNQIVAHNASTITLEKIMSDPDWLGRFADNAGWSVLGDQIVFERKRAGSVVKDVFTLSPEKFELNGSLAALKDLHLLQSSERVVSQDGRYIAWIYNKQGFIFDKMTNRADGFSHGQDSISQLQFMLDGRLSFKQGAHMHAINPDTFIRQSLFSWKFADAPVAVKAADDYIAQEQIELIEYIQVKRQERQDKAD
;
A
#
# COMPACT_ATOMS: atom_id res chain seq x y z
N MET A 1 -54.83 -21.34 20.54
CA MET A 1 -55.19 -22.38 19.55
C MET A 1 -54.52 -22.02 18.23
N GLN A 2 -53.66 -22.94 17.73
CA GLN A 2 -53.20 -23.15 16.34
C GLN A 2 -52.51 -21.98 15.60
N HIS A 3 -51.43 -22.08 14.84
CA HIS A 3 -50.24 -22.95 14.65
C HIS A 3 -49.34 -22.13 13.67
N PRO A 4 -48.00 -22.17 13.71
CA PRO A 4 -47.17 -21.43 12.75
C PRO A 4 -46.91 -22.24 11.46
N LEU A 5 -47.00 -21.55 10.31
CA LEU A 5 -46.72 -22.13 8.99
C LEU A 5 -45.20 -22.28 8.81
N ARG A 6 -44.75 -23.53 8.70
CA ARG A 6 -43.38 -23.91 8.32
C ARG A 6 -43.29 -23.97 6.80
N ILE A 7 -42.30 -23.28 6.22
CA ILE A 7 -41.87 -23.52 4.85
C ILE A 7 -40.42 -24.02 4.93
N SER A 8 -40.27 -25.30 4.60
CA SER A 8 -39.01 -25.99 4.33
C SER A 8 -39.13 -26.54 2.91
N ILE A 9 -38.05 -26.47 2.11
CA ILE A 9 -37.80 -26.98 0.73
C ILE A 9 -36.74 -26.00 0.16
N THR A 10 -35.53 -26.35 -0.31
CA THR A 10 -34.95 -27.61 -0.76
C THR A 10 -33.43 -27.42 -0.92
N CYS A 11 -32.65 -28.44 -0.58
CA CYS A 11 -31.26 -28.60 -0.98
C CYS A 11 -31.12 -28.67 -2.51
N ILE A 12 -30.20 -27.90 -3.08
CA ILE A 12 -29.64 -28.17 -4.40
C ILE A 12 -28.14 -28.38 -4.21
N ALA A 13 -27.74 -29.65 -4.26
CA ALA A 13 -26.36 -30.08 -4.41
C ALA A 13 -25.96 -29.85 -5.87
N PHE A 14 -24.89 -29.08 -6.11
CA PHE A 14 -24.20 -29.07 -7.39
C PHE A 14 -22.83 -29.72 -7.24
N ALA A 15 -22.64 -30.74 -8.05
CA ALA A 15 -21.51 -31.64 -8.04
C ALA A 15 -20.27 -31.06 -8.74
N VAL A 16 -19.14 -31.46 -8.16
CA VAL A 16 -17.76 -31.54 -8.64
C VAL A 16 -17.58 -31.65 -10.15
N LEU A 17 -16.66 -30.84 -10.69
CA LEU A 17 -15.88 -31.15 -11.89
C LEU A 17 -14.40 -30.77 -11.65
N THR A 18 -13.58 -31.81 -11.51
CA THR A 18 -12.11 -31.81 -11.46
C THR A 18 -11.56 -32.38 -12.76
N ALA A 19 -10.45 -31.79 -13.26
CA ALA A 19 -9.41 -32.27 -14.20
C ALA A 19 -9.05 -31.12 -15.17
N CYS A 20 -7.80 -30.77 -15.51
CA CYS A 20 -6.55 -31.50 -15.60
C CYS A 20 -5.35 -30.61 -15.19
N GLN A 21 -4.32 -31.22 -14.57
CA GLN A 21 -2.96 -30.68 -14.45
C GLN A 21 -2.06 -31.47 -15.41
N ALA A 22 -1.23 -30.80 -16.21
CA ALA A 22 -0.20 -31.43 -17.03
C ALA A 22 1.18 -31.08 -16.44
N THR A 23 1.90 -32.12 -15.98
CA THR A 23 3.29 -32.07 -15.53
C THR A 23 4.20 -32.46 -16.69
N THR A 24 5.24 -31.68 -16.97
CA THR A 24 6.41 -32.14 -17.71
C THR A 24 7.63 -32.04 -16.80
N GLN A 25 8.16 -33.21 -16.43
CA GLN A 25 9.51 -33.33 -15.87
C GLN A 25 10.51 -33.34 -17.02
N ASN A 26 11.60 -32.58 -16.87
CA ASN A 26 12.79 -32.79 -17.69
C ASN A 26 13.96 -33.09 -16.75
N SER A 27 14.48 -34.30 -16.89
CA SER A 27 15.64 -34.83 -16.19
C SER A 27 16.88 -34.52 -17.01
N GLY A 28 17.84 -33.80 -16.42
CA GLY A 28 19.17 -33.60 -16.99
C GLY A 28 20.20 -33.82 -15.90
N GLN A 29 20.77 -35.03 -15.87
CA GLN A 29 21.99 -35.37 -15.13
C GLN A 29 23.17 -34.69 -15.81
N ASP A 30 24.02 -34.00 -15.05
CA ASP A 30 25.39 -33.68 -15.49
C ASP A 30 26.39 -34.13 -14.42
N SER A 31 27.19 -35.12 -14.82
CA SER A 31 28.25 -35.73 -14.03
C SER A 31 29.53 -34.90 -14.09
N LEU A 32 30.06 -34.58 -12.92
CA LEU A 32 31.39 -34.02 -12.71
C LEU A 32 32.47 -35.06 -13.07
N GLN A 33 33.38 -34.73 -13.99
CA GLN A 33 34.70 -35.35 -14.08
C GLN A 33 35.77 -34.27 -14.32
N ASN A 34 36.47 -33.93 -13.24
CA ASN A 34 37.68 -33.13 -13.21
C ASN A 34 38.88 -34.08 -13.41
N SER A 35 39.74 -33.81 -14.40
CA SER A 35 41.02 -34.50 -14.54
C SER A 35 42.13 -33.48 -14.72
N GLY A 36 42.99 -33.37 -13.72
CA GLY A 36 44.19 -32.54 -13.74
C GLY A 36 45.31 -33.15 -14.59
N LYS A 37 46.17 -32.27 -15.12
CA LYS A 37 47.56 -32.56 -15.52
C LYS A 37 48.32 -31.24 -15.70
N SER A 38 49.13 -30.82 -14.73
CA SER A 38 50.60 -31.01 -14.63
C SER A 38 51.44 -30.15 -15.59
N ILE A 39 52.00 -29.10 -15.00
CA ILE A 39 53.20 -28.28 -15.22
C ILE A 39 54.38 -28.92 -15.99
N THR A 40 55.06 -28.14 -16.85
CA THR A 40 56.55 -28.05 -17.02
C THR A 40 56.97 -26.79 -17.84
N PRO A 41 58.26 -26.34 -17.80
CA PRO A 41 58.64 -24.91 -17.78
C PRO A 41 59.40 -24.32 -19.00
N ILE A 42 59.45 -22.97 -19.03
CA ILE A 42 60.43 -21.95 -19.50
C ILE A 42 61.22 -22.16 -20.81
N ALA A 43 61.16 -21.17 -21.71
CA ALA A 43 62.33 -20.65 -22.46
C ALA A 43 62.12 -19.19 -22.89
N ASP A 44 63.07 -18.33 -22.51
CA ASP A 44 63.26 -16.95 -23.01
C ASP A 44 63.66 -16.95 -24.50
N ALA A 45 63.15 -16.00 -25.28
CA ALA A 45 63.88 -15.40 -26.40
C ALA A 45 63.18 -14.16 -27.00
N THR A 46 63.81 -13.03 -26.72
CA THR A 46 64.21 -11.99 -27.69
C THR A 46 63.14 -11.07 -28.29
N VAL A 47 63.27 -9.79 -27.93
CA VAL A 47 62.63 -8.61 -28.53
C VAL A 47 63.14 -8.39 -29.95
N ALA A 48 62.23 -8.40 -30.92
CA ALA A 48 62.45 -7.82 -32.25
C ALA A 48 61.45 -6.68 -32.48
N LYS A 49 61.98 -5.46 -32.62
CA LYS A 49 61.25 -4.24 -32.95
C LYS A 49 61.18 -4.14 -34.48
N GLY A 50 59.99 -4.26 -35.05
CA GLY A 50 59.81 -4.16 -36.50
C GLY A 50 58.35 -3.93 -36.91
N SER A 51 58.11 -2.73 -37.44
CA SER A 51 57.04 -2.37 -38.38
C SER A 51 55.59 -2.34 -37.85
N ALA A 52 54.99 -1.15 -37.89
CA ALA A 52 53.57 -0.94 -37.59
C ALA A 52 52.67 -1.79 -38.51
N PRO A 53 51.72 -2.58 -37.96
CA PRO A 53 50.71 -3.22 -38.79
C PRO A 53 49.70 -2.17 -39.24
N HIS A 54 49.60 -1.99 -40.55
CA HIS A 54 48.51 -1.29 -41.20
C HIS A 54 47.22 -2.08 -40.91
N PHE A 55 46.31 -1.52 -40.11
CA PHE A 55 45.00 -2.12 -39.87
C PHE A 55 44.13 -1.92 -41.11
N THR A 56 44.12 -2.89 -42.02
CA THR A 56 43.09 -2.98 -43.04
C THR A 56 41.77 -3.31 -42.34
N ALA A 57 40.83 -2.37 -42.33
CA ALA A 57 39.49 -2.58 -41.83
C ALA A 57 38.78 -3.61 -42.72
N ASN A 58 38.87 -4.89 -42.35
CA ASN A 58 38.00 -5.93 -42.88
C ASN A 58 36.60 -5.68 -42.32
N ASN A 59 35.75 -4.99 -43.09
CA ASN A 59 34.33 -4.89 -42.79
C ASN A 59 33.66 -6.24 -43.14
N GLN A 60 33.99 -7.27 -42.37
CA GLN A 60 33.23 -8.51 -42.38
C GLN A 60 31.95 -8.25 -41.60
N ILE A 61 30.84 -8.25 -42.32
CA ILE A 61 29.51 -8.31 -41.72
C ILE A 61 29.45 -9.61 -40.94
N VAL A 62 29.71 -9.52 -39.63
CA VAL A 62 29.54 -10.65 -38.71
C VAL A 62 28.03 -10.89 -38.68
N ALA A 63 27.60 -11.95 -39.36
CA ALA A 63 26.28 -12.51 -39.15
C ALA A 63 26.10 -12.68 -37.64
N HIS A 64 25.13 -11.97 -37.07
CA HIS A 64 24.89 -11.93 -35.65
C HIS A 64 24.43 -13.33 -35.23
N ASN A 65 25.38 -14.18 -34.84
CA ASN A 65 25.06 -15.45 -34.20
C ASN A 65 24.23 -15.09 -32.97
N ALA A 66 23.00 -15.60 -32.88
CA ALA A 66 22.11 -15.41 -31.74
C ALA A 66 22.71 -15.94 -30.41
N SER A 67 23.93 -16.46 -30.43
CA SER A 67 24.72 -16.98 -29.31
C SER A 67 25.76 -15.98 -28.75
N THR A 68 25.99 -14.82 -29.38
CA THR A 68 26.88 -13.81 -28.80
C THR A 68 26.10 -12.95 -27.80
N ILE A 69 26.29 -13.20 -26.51
CA ILE A 69 25.71 -12.38 -25.45
C ILE A 69 26.42 -11.01 -25.49
N THR A 70 25.68 -9.96 -25.86
CA THR A 70 26.19 -8.58 -25.84
C THR A 70 25.90 -7.92 -24.50
N LEU A 71 26.65 -6.85 -24.19
CA LEU A 71 26.43 -6.07 -22.97
C LEU A 71 25.02 -5.44 -22.98
N GLU A 72 24.56 -4.94 -24.12
CA GLU A 72 23.21 -4.39 -24.29
C GLU A 72 22.16 -5.43 -23.95
N LYS A 73 22.38 -6.71 -24.32
CA LYS A 73 21.46 -7.80 -23.98
C LYS A 73 21.45 -8.09 -22.49
N ILE A 74 22.60 -8.10 -21.81
CA ILE A 74 22.69 -8.26 -20.34
C ILE A 74 22.01 -7.10 -19.61
N MET A 75 22.13 -5.87 -20.12
CA MET A 75 21.55 -4.68 -19.50
C MET A 75 20.07 -4.44 -19.86
N SER A 76 19.56 -5.11 -20.90
CA SER A 76 18.17 -4.92 -21.36
C SER A 76 17.12 -5.39 -20.35
N ASP A 77 17.44 -6.38 -19.51
CA ASP A 77 16.59 -6.85 -18.43
C ASP A 77 17.45 -7.29 -17.23
N PRO A 78 17.63 -6.43 -16.21
CA PRO A 78 18.47 -6.72 -15.06
C PRO A 78 17.89 -7.76 -14.09
N ASP A 79 16.77 -8.43 -14.41
CA ASP A 79 16.17 -9.47 -13.55
C ASP A 79 17.15 -10.64 -13.23
N TRP A 80 18.19 -10.82 -14.04
CA TRP A 80 19.26 -11.79 -13.76
C TRP A 80 20.07 -11.51 -12.48
N LEU A 81 20.07 -10.26 -11.98
CA LEU A 81 20.71 -9.91 -10.71
C LEU A 81 19.99 -10.54 -9.50
N GLY A 82 18.75 -10.98 -9.68
CA GLY A 82 17.93 -11.56 -8.65
C GLY A 82 16.85 -10.63 -8.11
N ARG A 83 15.92 -11.22 -7.36
CA ARG A 83 14.76 -10.53 -6.78
C ARG A 83 14.99 -10.35 -5.28
N PHE A 84 15.63 -9.25 -4.92
CA PHE A 84 15.93 -8.93 -3.53
C PHE A 84 14.66 -8.56 -2.74
N ALA A 85 14.71 -8.78 -1.43
CA ALA A 85 13.73 -8.24 -0.50
C ALA A 85 13.93 -6.73 -0.37
N ASP A 86 12.83 -6.00 -0.42
CA ASP A 86 12.77 -4.54 -0.30
C ASP A 86 11.74 -4.16 0.77
N ASN A 87 11.81 -2.94 1.31
CA ASN A 87 10.87 -2.43 2.32
C ASN A 87 10.62 -3.42 3.48
N ALA A 88 11.69 -4.07 3.96
CA ALA A 88 11.59 -5.05 5.03
C ALA A 88 11.29 -4.36 6.38
N GLY A 89 10.37 -4.94 7.14
CA GLY A 89 9.95 -4.42 8.43
C GLY A 89 9.12 -5.43 9.21
N TRP A 90 8.50 -4.95 10.30
CA TRP A 90 7.54 -5.71 11.07
C TRP A 90 6.13 -5.44 10.57
N SER A 91 5.30 -6.48 10.58
CA SER A 91 3.84 -6.39 10.48
C SER A 91 3.26 -5.41 11.50
N VAL A 92 2.01 -4.99 11.28
CA VAL A 92 1.31 -4.08 12.19
C VAL A 92 1.18 -4.67 13.59
N LEU A 93 0.97 -5.98 13.71
CA LEU A 93 0.85 -6.61 15.02
C LEU A 93 2.22 -6.96 15.62
N GLY A 94 3.28 -7.01 14.81
CA GLY A 94 4.64 -7.35 15.22
C GLY A 94 4.88 -8.85 15.36
N ASP A 95 3.99 -9.68 14.80
CA ASP A 95 4.07 -11.15 14.83
C ASP A 95 4.92 -11.71 13.67
N GLN A 96 4.94 -11.01 12.54
CA GLN A 96 5.63 -11.43 11.32
C GLN A 96 6.58 -10.36 10.78
N ILE A 97 7.64 -10.81 10.13
CA ILE A 97 8.51 -9.99 9.28
C ILE A 97 7.85 -9.88 7.90
N VAL A 98 7.74 -8.66 7.39
CA VAL A 98 7.09 -8.34 6.12
C VAL A 98 8.10 -7.69 5.20
N PHE A 99 8.11 -8.08 3.92
CA PHE A 99 8.96 -7.46 2.91
C PHE A 99 8.28 -7.51 1.55
N GLU A 100 8.68 -6.60 0.66
CA GLU A 100 8.24 -6.57 -0.73
C GLU A 100 9.26 -7.27 -1.63
N ARG A 101 8.80 -7.94 -2.67
CA ARG A 101 9.67 -8.52 -3.69
C ARG A 101 9.03 -8.39 -5.07
N LYS A 102 9.80 -7.88 -6.03
CA LYS A 102 9.42 -7.79 -7.45
C LYS A 102 8.90 -9.13 -7.95
N ARG A 103 7.89 -9.19 -8.81
CA ARG A 103 7.42 -10.41 -9.48
C ARG A 103 8.32 -10.74 -10.68
N ALA A 104 8.56 -12.03 -10.97
CA ALA A 104 9.43 -12.43 -12.08
C ALA A 104 8.93 -11.85 -13.42
N GLY A 105 9.79 -11.17 -14.16
CA GLY A 105 9.46 -10.55 -15.45
C GLY A 105 8.47 -9.39 -15.36
N SER A 106 8.25 -8.80 -14.18
CA SER A 106 7.29 -7.71 -13.98
C SER A 106 7.82 -6.66 -13.03
N VAL A 107 7.50 -5.38 -13.27
CA VAL A 107 7.88 -4.27 -12.38
C VAL A 107 7.06 -4.28 -11.07
N VAL A 108 5.95 -5.02 -11.02
CA VAL A 108 5.06 -5.11 -9.85
C VAL A 108 5.76 -5.84 -8.71
N LYS A 109 5.61 -5.32 -7.48
CA LYS A 109 6.09 -5.96 -6.25
C LYS A 109 4.91 -6.59 -5.53
N ASP A 110 5.14 -7.78 -5.00
CA ASP A 110 4.22 -8.49 -4.13
C ASP A 110 4.76 -8.47 -2.69
N VAL A 111 3.86 -8.48 -1.71
CA VAL A 111 4.20 -8.51 -0.29
C VAL A 111 4.36 -9.96 0.15
N PHE A 112 5.45 -10.26 0.84
CA PHE A 112 5.76 -11.55 1.43
C PHE A 112 5.85 -11.43 2.94
N THR A 113 5.56 -12.53 3.62
CA THR A 113 5.57 -12.65 5.07
C THR A 113 6.49 -13.79 5.50
N LEU A 114 7.10 -13.61 6.66
CA LEU A 114 7.94 -14.58 7.30
C LEU A 114 7.57 -14.63 8.79
N SER A 115 7.19 -15.80 9.26
CA SER A 115 7.01 -16.03 10.69
C SER A 115 8.37 -16.36 11.33
N PRO A 116 8.77 -15.69 12.42
CA PRO A 116 9.96 -16.05 13.18
C PRO A 116 9.91 -17.47 13.75
N GLU A 117 8.71 -17.99 14.02
CA GLU A 117 8.49 -19.33 14.60
C GLU A 117 8.56 -20.45 13.55
N LYS A 118 8.14 -20.15 12.31
CA LYS A 118 8.15 -21.08 11.17
C LYS A 118 8.89 -20.43 10.02
N PHE A 119 10.22 -20.49 10.10
CA PHE A 119 11.08 -19.83 9.14
C PHE A 119 11.04 -20.54 7.78
N GLU A 120 10.58 -19.82 6.76
CA GLU A 120 10.67 -20.22 5.36
C GLU A 120 11.63 -19.27 4.64
N LEU A 121 12.73 -19.78 4.07
CA LEU A 121 13.83 -18.96 3.53
C LEU A 121 13.38 -17.85 2.55
N ASN A 122 12.30 -18.06 1.80
CA ASN A 122 11.78 -17.13 0.80
C ASN A 122 10.46 -16.44 1.17
N GLY A 123 9.96 -16.70 2.38
CA GLY A 123 8.65 -16.25 2.86
C GLY A 123 7.46 -16.82 2.08
N SER A 124 6.26 -16.63 2.64
CA SER A 124 4.99 -16.93 1.99
C SER A 124 4.38 -15.66 1.39
N LEU A 125 3.75 -15.77 0.23
CA LEU A 125 3.01 -14.67 -0.39
C LEU A 125 1.85 -14.23 0.52
N ALA A 126 1.75 -12.93 0.78
CA ALA A 126 0.66 -12.37 1.57
C ALA A 126 -0.67 -12.43 0.82
N ALA A 127 -1.76 -12.78 1.52
CA ALA A 127 -3.09 -12.67 0.96
C ALA A 127 -3.51 -11.19 0.84
N LEU A 128 -4.19 -10.83 -0.25
CA LEU A 128 -4.60 -9.46 -0.52
C LEU A 128 -5.45 -8.86 0.62
N LYS A 129 -6.33 -9.68 1.20
CA LYS A 129 -7.18 -9.30 2.34
C LYS A 129 -6.39 -8.89 3.59
N ASP A 130 -5.18 -9.41 3.76
CA ASP A 130 -4.40 -9.25 4.98
C ASP A 130 -3.36 -8.12 4.87
N LEU A 131 -3.19 -7.51 3.69
CA LEU A 131 -2.19 -6.45 3.48
C LEU A 131 -2.32 -5.29 4.46
N HIS A 132 -3.56 -4.94 4.85
CA HIS A 132 -3.82 -3.91 5.83
C HIS A 132 -3.29 -4.23 7.24
N LEU A 133 -2.99 -5.48 7.56
CA LEU A 133 -2.37 -5.93 8.82
C LEU A 133 -0.85 -6.09 8.71
N LEU A 134 -0.32 -6.04 7.49
CA LEU A 134 1.09 -6.33 7.21
C LEU A 134 1.89 -5.06 6.93
N GLN A 135 1.26 -4.04 6.34
CA GLN A 135 1.91 -2.79 5.98
C GLN A 135 1.25 -1.62 6.69
N SER A 136 2.07 -0.68 7.16
CA SER A 136 1.61 0.58 7.73
C SER A 136 2.58 1.70 7.43
N SER A 137 2.07 2.88 7.10
CA SER A 137 2.89 4.09 7.00
C SER A 137 3.17 4.73 8.37
N GLU A 138 2.25 4.53 9.32
CA GLU A 138 2.34 5.04 10.68
C GLU A 138 1.69 4.03 11.62
N ARG A 139 2.25 3.83 12.81
CA ARG A 139 1.79 2.88 13.82
C ARG A 139 2.05 3.42 15.22
N VAL A 140 1.03 3.38 16.07
CA VAL A 140 1.11 3.75 17.48
C VAL A 140 0.44 2.69 18.36
N VAL A 141 0.93 2.57 19.59
CA VAL A 141 0.39 1.65 20.60
C VAL A 141 -0.08 2.49 21.78
N SER A 142 -1.22 2.13 22.38
CA SER A 142 -1.72 2.79 23.57
C SER A 142 -0.80 2.55 24.77
N GLN A 143 -0.89 3.42 25.78
CA GLN A 143 -0.03 3.34 26.96
C GLN A 143 -0.20 2.04 27.75
N ASP A 144 -1.43 1.52 27.82
CA ASP A 144 -1.76 0.21 28.43
C ASP A 144 -1.42 -0.97 27.51
N GLY A 145 -0.99 -0.71 26.27
CA GLY A 145 -0.67 -1.72 25.28
C GLY A 145 -1.87 -2.44 24.69
N ARG A 146 -3.12 -2.11 25.08
CA ARG A 146 -4.35 -2.79 24.63
C ARG A 146 -4.66 -2.51 23.16
N TYR A 147 -4.48 -1.27 22.73
CA TYR A 147 -4.82 -0.82 21.39
C TYR A 147 -3.58 -0.59 20.53
N ILE A 148 -3.70 -0.96 19.27
CA ILE A 148 -2.73 -0.62 18.22
C ILE A 148 -3.50 0.15 17.16
N ALA A 149 -3.05 1.36 16.83
CA ALA A 149 -3.61 2.13 15.73
C ALA A 149 -2.56 2.31 14.63
N TRP A 150 -2.99 2.25 13.38
CA TRP A 150 -2.08 2.40 12.24
C TRP A 150 -2.79 2.98 11.02
N ILE A 151 -1.98 3.37 10.04
CA ILE A 151 -2.46 3.90 8.77
C ILE A 151 -2.07 2.94 7.64
N TYR A 152 -3.06 2.53 6.85
CA TYR A 152 -2.89 1.77 5.62
C TYR A 152 -3.70 2.44 4.50
N ASN A 153 -3.08 2.69 3.34
CA ASN A 153 -3.72 3.37 2.20
C ASN A 153 -4.47 4.65 2.58
N LYS A 154 -3.85 5.50 3.41
CA LYS A 154 -4.40 6.78 3.92
C LYS A 154 -5.63 6.64 4.84
N GLN A 155 -6.02 5.40 5.17
CA GLN A 155 -7.09 5.08 6.11
C GLN A 155 -6.49 4.59 7.42
N GLY A 156 -7.15 4.93 8.52
CA GLY A 156 -6.78 4.60 9.87
C GLY A 156 -7.60 3.43 10.40
N PHE A 157 -6.91 2.53 11.09
CA PHE A 157 -7.46 1.34 11.74
C PHE A 157 -7.04 1.32 13.21
N ILE A 158 -7.88 0.71 14.05
CA ILE A 158 -7.62 0.42 15.46
C ILE A 158 -7.81 -1.08 15.66
N PHE A 159 -6.87 -1.71 16.35
CA PHE A 159 -6.93 -3.10 16.75
C PHE A 159 -7.01 -3.18 18.27
N ASP A 160 -8.02 -3.91 18.77
CA ASP A 160 -8.15 -4.24 20.19
C ASP A 160 -7.59 -5.64 20.45
N LYS A 161 -6.54 -5.72 21.27
CA LYS A 161 -5.93 -7.00 21.68
C LYS A 161 -6.86 -7.88 22.51
N MET A 162 -7.82 -7.30 23.23
CA MET A 162 -8.75 -8.06 24.07
C MET A 162 -9.76 -8.82 23.22
N THR A 163 -10.31 -8.18 22.20
CA THR A 163 -11.29 -8.80 21.29
C THR A 163 -10.65 -9.43 20.06
N ASN A 164 -9.35 -9.21 19.84
CA ASN A 164 -8.58 -9.66 18.68
C ASN A 164 -9.23 -9.21 17.35
N ARG A 165 -9.65 -7.94 17.27
CA ARG A 165 -10.38 -7.38 16.12
C ARG A 165 -9.77 -6.06 15.67
N ALA A 166 -9.66 -5.90 14.36
CA ALA A 166 -9.26 -4.68 13.68
C ALA A 166 -10.47 -3.97 13.08
N ASP A 167 -10.58 -2.67 13.31
CA ASP A 167 -11.69 -1.83 12.85
C ASP A 167 -11.19 -0.53 12.24
N GLY A 168 -11.72 -0.18 11.06
CA GLY A 168 -11.47 1.10 10.43
C GLY A 168 -12.23 2.22 11.14
N PHE A 169 -11.56 3.36 11.39
CA PHE A 169 -12.21 4.53 12.00
C PHE A 169 -12.27 5.75 11.08
N SER A 170 -11.59 5.71 9.94
CA SER A 170 -11.60 6.79 8.94
C SER A 170 -12.92 6.85 8.19
N HIS A 171 -13.39 8.06 7.95
CA HIS A 171 -14.59 8.33 7.17
C HIS A 171 -14.27 9.40 6.13
N GLY A 172 -14.78 9.28 4.91
CA GLY A 172 -14.55 10.26 3.84
C GLY A 172 -13.24 10.03 3.06
N GLN A 173 -12.81 11.05 2.31
CA GLN A 173 -11.71 10.95 1.34
C GLN A 173 -10.38 11.53 1.83
N ASP A 174 -10.40 12.33 2.90
CA ASP A 174 -9.20 12.96 3.42
C ASP A 174 -8.28 11.92 4.08
N SER A 175 -6.98 12.07 3.84
CA SER A 175 -5.97 11.19 4.43
C SER A 175 -5.83 11.41 5.93
N ILE A 176 -5.73 10.30 6.67
CA ILE A 176 -5.31 10.33 8.08
C ILE A 176 -3.80 10.51 8.19
N SER A 177 -3.37 11.19 9.25
CA SER A 177 -1.95 11.31 9.65
C SER A 177 -1.86 11.67 11.14
N GLN A 178 -0.65 11.61 11.71
CA GLN A 178 -0.36 12.11 13.06
C GLN A 178 -1.18 11.38 14.12
N LEU A 179 -1.11 10.06 14.12
CA LEU A 179 -1.73 9.23 15.15
C LEU A 179 -1.02 9.44 16.47
N GLN A 180 -1.78 9.61 17.54
CA GLN A 180 -1.23 9.66 18.89
C GLN A 180 -2.29 9.25 19.90
N PHE A 181 -1.95 8.36 20.83
CA PHE A 181 -2.80 8.11 21.99
C PHE A 181 -2.63 9.24 23.00
N MET A 182 -3.77 9.80 23.42
CA MET A 182 -3.88 10.81 24.46
C MET A 182 -3.76 10.16 25.84
N LEU A 183 -3.45 10.97 26.86
CA LEU A 183 -3.31 10.49 28.25
C LEU A 183 -4.62 9.95 28.85
N ASP A 184 -5.77 10.31 28.26
CA ASP A 184 -7.09 9.82 28.64
C ASP A 184 -7.51 8.53 27.93
N GLY A 185 -6.62 7.95 27.10
CA GLY A 185 -6.84 6.70 26.36
C GLY A 185 -7.48 6.88 24.98
N ARG A 186 -7.89 8.09 24.59
CA ARG A 186 -8.42 8.34 23.23
C ARG A 186 -7.30 8.37 22.20
N LEU A 187 -7.62 8.01 20.96
CA LEU A 187 -6.71 8.17 19.82
C LEU A 187 -6.96 9.52 19.16
N SER A 188 -5.99 10.42 19.20
CA SER A 188 -5.98 11.64 18.39
C SER A 188 -5.38 11.39 17.01
N PHE A 189 -5.92 12.07 15.99
CA PHE A 189 -5.43 12.01 14.62
C PHE A 189 -5.82 13.26 13.83
N LYS A 190 -5.03 13.57 12.81
CA LYS A 190 -5.32 14.60 11.82
C LYS A 190 -6.06 14.02 10.63
N GLN A 191 -7.11 14.72 10.20
CA GLN A 191 -7.80 14.45 8.95
C GLN A 191 -8.04 15.79 8.22
N GLY A 192 -7.37 16.00 7.09
CA GLY A 192 -7.41 17.28 6.38
C GLY A 192 -6.88 18.43 7.26
N ALA A 193 -7.70 19.46 7.47
CA ALA A 193 -7.40 20.61 8.36
C ALA A 193 -8.04 20.48 9.75
N HIS A 194 -8.51 19.28 10.10
CA HIS A 194 -9.19 18.98 11.37
C HIS A 194 -8.34 18.02 12.20
N MET A 195 -8.33 18.27 13.51
CA MET A 195 -7.83 17.34 14.50
C MET A 195 -9.01 16.73 15.23
N HIS A 196 -9.01 15.40 15.31
CA HIS A 196 -10.04 14.62 15.94
C HIS A 196 -9.46 13.78 17.07
N ALA A 197 -10.32 13.39 18.00
CA ALA A 197 -10.09 12.30 18.93
C ALA A 197 -11.19 11.25 18.76
N ILE A 198 -10.85 9.98 18.89
CA ILE A 198 -11.81 8.88 18.93
C ILE A 198 -11.57 8.02 20.16
N ASN A 199 -12.65 7.65 20.84
CA ASN A 199 -12.57 6.65 21.91
C ASN A 199 -12.50 5.25 21.26
N PRO A 200 -11.46 4.44 21.55
CA PRO A 200 -11.28 3.14 20.90
C PRO A 200 -12.27 2.05 21.36
N ASP A 201 -12.90 2.19 22.53
CA ASP A 201 -13.95 1.27 22.99
C ASP A 201 -15.30 1.56 22.32
N THR A 202 -15.68 2.85 22.24
CA THR A 202 -17.03 3.25 21.78
C THR A 202 -17.08 3.71 20.33
N PHE A 203 -15.93 3.94 19.70
CA PHE A 203 -15.78 4.59 18.39
C PHE A 203 -16.45 5.96 18.28
N ILE A 204 -16.77 6.60 19.41
CA ILE A 204 -17.31 7.96 19.43
C ILE A 204 -16.18 8.92 19.05
N ARG A 205 -16.40 9.66 17.97
CA ARG A 205 -15.49 10.68 17.44
C ARG A 205 -15.86 12.06 17.97
N GLN A 206 -14.85 12.82 18.38
CA GLN A 206 -14.95 14.22 18.77
C GLN A 206 -14.00 15.08 17.92
N SER A 207 -14.49 16.22 17.45
CA SER A 207 -13.61 17.26 16.86
C SER A 207 -12.90 18.01 17.97
N LEU A 208 -11.57 18.06 17.94
CA LEU A 208 -10.77 18.81 18.91
C LEU A 208 -10.61 20.26 18.46
N PHE A 209 -10.12 20.44 17.23
CA PHE A 209 -10.04 21.76 16.61
C PHE A 209 -9.95 21.64 15.09
N SER A 210 -10.21 22.76 14.42
CA SER A 210 -10.05 22.91 12.98
C SER A 210 -9.44 24.26 12.68
N TRP A 211 -8.60 24.34 11.66
CA TRP A 211 -8.07 25.60 11.18
C TRP A 211 -8.51 25.86 9.75
N LYS A 212 -8.69 27.14 9.43
CA LYS A 212 -8.95 27.60 8.07
C LYS A 212 -8.14 28.86 7.84
N PHE A 213 -7.37 28.87 6.76
CA PHE A 213 -6.73 30.08 6.26
C PHE A 213 -7.70 30.72 5.26
N ALA A 214 -8.42 31.73 5.72
CA ALA A 214 -9.32 32.53 4.91
C ALA A 214 -9.11 34.00 5.25
N ASP A 215 -9.39 34.87 4.29
CA ASP A 215 -9.44 36.30 4.57
C ASP A 215 -10.49 36.59 5.64
N ALA A 216 -10.27 37.69 6.37
CA ALA A 216 -11.26 38.16 7.33
C ALA A 216 -12.62 38.32 6.60
N PRO A 217 -13.73 37.95 7.25
CA PRO A 217 -15.03 38.13 6.65
C PRO A 217 -15.19 39.61 6.28
N VAL A 218 -15.35 39.87 4.99
CA VAL A 218 -15.59 41.22 4.51
C VAL A 218 -16.93 41.64 5.10
N ALA A 219 -16.91 42.70 5.92
CA ALA A 219 -18.13 43.26 6.45
C ALA A 219 -19.08 43.56 5.29
N VAL A 220 -20.36 43.22 5.47
CA VAL A 220 -21.39 43.59 4.50
C VAL A 220 -21.29 45.10 4.31
N LYS A 221 -21.01 45.53 3.08
CA LYS A 221 -20.93 46.95 2.76
C LYS A 221 -22.27 47.58 3.08
N ALA A 222 -22.25 48.79 3.66
CA ALA A 222 -23.45 49.59 3.76
C ALA A 222 -24.06 49.79 2.36
N ALA A 223 -25.36 50.02 2.30
CA ALA A 223 -26.05 50.34 1.06
C ALA A 223 -25.29 51.45 0.31
N ASP A 224 -25.00 51.22 -0.97
CA ASP A 224 -24.20 52.16 -1.78
C ASP A 224 -24.93 53.50 -2.01
N ASP A 225 -26.28 53.49 -1.96
CA ASP A 225 -27.13 54.66 -2.17
C ASP A 225 -28.41 54.54 -1.33
N TYR A 226 -29.15 55.64 -1.19
CA TYR A 226 -30.43 55.72 -0.49
C TYR A 226 -31.45 54.68 -0.99
N ILE A 227 -31.50 54.44 -2.30
CA ILE A 227 -32.39 53.42 -2.87
C ILE A 227 -32.02 52.01 -2.39
N ALA A 228 -30.73 51.70 -2.30
CA ALA A 228 -30.28 50.41 -1.80
C ALA A 228 -30.60 50.25 -0.30
N GLN A 229 -30.59 51.35 0.47
CA GLN A 229 -30.97 51.34 1.88
C GLN A 229 -32.47 51.04 2.06
N GLU A 230 -33.32 51.74 1.32
CA GLU A 230 -34.77 51.53 1.31
C GLU A 230 -35.15 50.11 0.84
N GLN A 231 -34.41 49.56 -0.12
CA GLN A 231 -34.60 48.17 -0.56
C GLN A 231 -34.29 47.17 0.55
N ILE A 232 -33.22 47.37 1.31
CA ILE A 232 -32.87 46.52 2.45
C ILE A 232 -33.96 46.61 3.53
N GLU A 233 -34.42 47.81 3.87
CA GLU A 233 -35.48 48.03 4.86
C GLU A 233 -36.80 47.37 4.44
N LEU A 234 -37.17 47.49 3.16
CA LEU A 234 -38.37 46.84 2.63
C LEU A 234 -38.26 45.31 2.67
N ILE A 235 -37.08 44.74 2.36
CA ILE A 235 -36.85 43.29 2.45
C ILE A 235 -37.05 42.83 3.89
N GLU A 236 -36.48 43.54 4.86
CA GLU A 236 -36.61 43.23 6.29
C GLU A 236 -38.08 43.30 6.75
N TYR A 237 -38.80 44.35 6.37
CA TYR A 237 -40.24 44.47 6.64
C TYR A 237 -41.05 43.31 6.06
N ILE A 238 -40.79 42.92 4.81
CA ILE A 238 -41.49 41.81 4.16
C ILE A 238 -41.18 40.48 4.87
N GLN A 239 -39.94 40.26 5.30
CA GLN A 239 -39.56 39.07 6.07
C GLN A 239 -40.37 38.98 7.37
N VAL A 240 -40.44 40.07 8.14
CA VAL A 240 -41.26 40.13 9.37
C VAL A 240 -42.74 39.82 9.07
N LYS A 241 -43.33 40.46 8.05
CA LYS A 241 -44.74 40.24 7.70
C LYS A 241 -45.05 38.83 7.19
N ARG A 242 -44.08 38.15 6.59
CA ARG A 242 -44.23 36.75 6.19
C ARG A 242 -44.16 35.82 7.41
N GLN A 243 -43.22 36.07 8.32
CA GLN A 243 -43.10 35.31 9.56
C GLN A 243 -44.38 35.43 10.40
N GLU A 244 -44.90 36.64 10.60
CA GLU A 244 -46.17 36.87 11.32
C GLU A 244 -47.36 36.13 10.67
N ARG A 245 -47.35 35.94 9.34
CA ARG A 245 -48.41 35.19 8.64
C ARG A 245 -48.24 33.69 8.81
N GLN A 246 -47.02 33.19 8.85
CA GLN A 246 -46.71 31.79 9.12
C GLN A 246 -47.10 31.42 10.55
N ASP A 247 -46.68 32.21 11.53
CA ASP A 247 -46.98 31.99 12.95
C ASP A 247 -48.49 32.03 13.28
N LYS A 248 -49.29 32.67 12.43
CA LYS A 248 -50.76 32.67 12.54
C LYS A 248 -51.43 31.49 11.86
N ALA A 249 -50.74 30.83 10.94
CA ALA A 249 -51.25 29.68 10.19
C ALA A 249 -50.92 28.35 10.87
N ASP A 250 -49.84 28.30 11.66
CA ASP A 250 -49.44 27.19 12.53
C ASP A 250 -50.21 27.18 13.86
#